data_AF-A0A256WN89-F1
#
_entry.id   AF-A0A256WN89-F1
#
_cell.length_a   1.000
_cell.length_b   1.000
_cell.length_c   1.000
_cell.angle_alpha   90.00
_cell.angle_beta   90.00
_cell.angle_gamma   90.00
#
_symmetry.space_group_name_H-M   'P 1'
#
loop_
_entity.id
_entity.type
_entity.pdbx_description
1 polymer ?
#
loop_
_entity_poly.entity_id
_entity_poly.type
_entity_poly.pdbx_seq_one_letter_code
_entity_poly.pdbx_strand_id
1 'polypeptide(L)'
;MILTKELEQLADFRRANADKFHFYPPLSLEEIVLHQEAYSYKLPASYVEFSNWRNGGMLTEKPDHYYIDMLDFEPDGPKWSSFYFYPKEEMMEKINELSKENWPYNTEKKRFYPIIPFCRLPGWGNEFLFFISQHISDKESAVYVRTLDNNRDSCYQIAESFPDFLKEYISANGFPEVYDKQQENATCSSLLKKEAIAQKMDYEKTEKDTIMEATARISLRPNDSFEYCSRGNAYSRSKQSQKALADFNKALQLQENDAFYHHCRGDLLLQMGHARKALIDLDIASRLEPEDSMYRLIRAEAFLQLGKTKKALEDCNYALQTDPKDELGLLIRIKVWKALGEDKKAKEDRDCLDSL
;
A
#
# COMPACT_ATOMS: atom_id res chain seq x y z
N MET A 1 -4.73 25.45 -0.90
CA MET A 1 -5.29 24.89 -2.14
C MET A 1 -4.23 24.98 -3.21
N ILE A 2 -3.82 23.82 -3.71
CA ILE A 2 -2.78 23.66 -4.73
C ILE A 2 -3.27 24.23 -6.09
N LEU A 3 -4.58 24.15 -6.37
CA LEU A 3 -5.17 24.57 -7.65
C LEU A 3 -5.99 25.89 -7.61
N THR A 4 -5.80 26.76 -6.62
CA THR A 4 -6.70 27.92 -6.44
C THR A 4 -6.84 28.78 -7.70
N LYS A 5 -5.72 29.08 -8.38
CA LYS A 5 -5.70 29.94 -9.57
C LYS A 5 -6.19 29.21 -10.82
N GLU A 6 -5.80 27.95 -10.98
CA GLU A 6 -6.13 27.11 -12.13
C GLU A 6 -7.62 26.75 -12.15
N LEU A 7 -8.24 26.49 -10.98
CA LEU A 7 -9.69 26.26 -10.89
C LEU A 7 -10.49 27.54 -11.14
N GLU A 8 -10.02 28.71 -10.72
CA GLU A 8 -10.62 29.99 -11.07
C GLU A 8 -10.58 30.23 -12.59
N GLN A 9 -9.43 30.02 -13.22
CA GLN A 9 -9.28 30.13 -14.68
C GLN A 9 -10.18 29.14 -15.41
N LEU A 10 -10.27 27.90 -14.94
CA LEU A 10 -11.17 26.90 -15.51
C LEU A 10 -12.65 27.29 -15.33
N ALA A 11 -13.01 27.88 -14.19
CA ALA A 11 -14.37 28.36 -13.94
C ALA A 11 -14.74 29.56 -14.83
N ASP A 12 -13.81 30.49 -15.07
CA ASP A 12 -13.98 31.61 -16.00
C ASP A 12 -14.12 31.12 -17.44
N PHE A 13 -13.21 30.23 -17.85
CA PHE A 13 -13.23 29.61 -19.16
C PHE A 13 -14.54 28.84 -19.39
N ARG A 14 -15.03 28.15 -18.36
CA ARG A 14 -16.35 27.48 -18.37
C ARG A 14 -17.50 28.47 -18.51
N ARG A 15 -17.50 29.57 -17.76
CA ARG A 15 -18.54 30.59 -17.88
C ARG A 15 -18.61 31.17 -19.29
N ALA A 16 -17.46 31.33 -19.94
CA ALA A 16 -17.37 31.83 -21.32
C ALA A 16 -17.82 30.82 -22.38
N ASN A 17 -17.82 29.51 -22.07
CA ASN A 17 -18.13 28.42 -23.02
C ASN A 17 -19.20 27.47 -22.45
N ALA A 18 -20.20 27.99 -21.74
CA ALA A 18 -21.12 27.19 -20.93
C ALA A 18 -21.91 26.12 -21.72
N ASP A 19 -22.09 26.33 -23.03
CA ASP A 19 -22.72 25.45 -24.00
C ASP A 19 -21.88 24.23 -24.40
N LYS A 20 -20.58 24.23 -24.08
CA LYS A 20 -19.62 23.18 -24.47
C LYS A 20 -19.17 22.29 -23.30
N PHE A 21 -19.58 22.62 -22.07
CA PHE A 21 -19.08 21.99 -20.86
C PHE A 21 -20.08 21.00 -20.25
N HIS A 22 -19.63 19.75 -20.11
CA HIS A 22 -20.40 18.69 -19.48
C HIS A 22 -19.58 18.05 -18.36
N PHE A 23 -19.73 18.53 -17.13
CA PHE A 23 -19.07 17.97 -15.95
C PHE A 23 -20.09 17.30 -15.02
N TYR A 24 -19.68 16.18 -14.43
CA TYR A 24 -20.45 15.53 -13.38
C TYR A 24 -20.35 16.31 -12.06
N PRO A 25 -21.33 16.12 -11.14
CA PRO A 25 -21.27 16.70 -9.80
C PRO A 25 -19.95 16.35 -9.08
N PRO A 26 -19.43 17.21 -8.18
CA PRO A 26 -18.23 16.92 -7.40
C PRO A 26 -18.37 15.66 -6.55
N LEU A 27 -17.26 14.98 -6.29
CA LEU A 27 -17.18 13.97 -5.23
C LEU A 27 -16.90 14.65 -3.89
N SER A 28 -17.43 14.10 -2.81
CA SER A 28 -16.98 14.47 -1.46
C SER A 28 -15.59 13.91 -1.16
N LEU A 29 -14.86 14.56 -0.25
CA LEU A 29 -13.57 14.05 0.23
C LEU A 29 -13.67 12.64 0.83
N GLU A 30 -14.78 12.33 1.50
CA GLU A 30 -15.02 11.00 2.07
C GLU A 30 -15.11 9.94 0.97
N GLU A 31 -15.85 10.21 -0.10
CA GLU A 31 -15.93 9.30 -1.26
C GLU A 31 -14.56 9.09 -1.92
N ILE A 32 -13.78 10.15 -2.07
CA ILE A 32 -12.42 10.07 -2.65
C ILE A 32 -11.48 9.25 -1.76
N VAL A 33 -11.59 9.39 -0.43
CA VAL A 33 -10.78 8.61 0.53
C VAL A 33 -11.17 7.13 0.49
N LEU A 34 -12.46 6.81 0.63
CA LEU A 34 -12.96 5.43 0.59
C LEU A 34 -12.56 4.71 -0.70
N HIS A 35 -12.59 5.45 -1.81
CA HIS A 35 -12.21 4.95 -3.11
C HIS A 35 -10.71 4.61 -3.21
N GLN A 36 -9.84 5.53 -2.81
CA GLN A 36 -8.39 5.31 -2.76
C GLN A 36 -8.02 4.15 -1.82
N GLU A 37 -8.72 4.01 -0.70
CA GLU A 37 -8.54 2.91 0.25
C GLU A 37 -8.97 1.56 -0.34
N ALA A 38 -10.12 1.50 -1.02
CA ALA A 38 -10.64 0.27 -1.61
C ALA A 38 -9.68 -0.38 -2.63
N TYR A 39 -8.93 0.45 -3.37
CA TYR A 39 -8.05 -0.01 -4.44
C TYR A 39 -6.57 0.17 -4.15
N SER A 40 -6.25 0.62 -2.93
CA SER A 40 -4.88 0.72 -2.46
C SER A 40 -4.02 1.58 -3.41
N TYR A 41 -4.51 2.78 -3.73
CA TYR A 41 -3.77 3.76 -4.51
C TYR A 41 -3.99 5.17 -3.94
N LYS A 42 -3.13 6.12 -4.33
CA LYS A 42 -3.30 7.56 -4.04
C LYS A 42 -3.32 8.39 -5.32
N LEU A 43 -4.27 9.31 -5.40
CA LEU A 43 -4.35 10.36 -6.43
C LEU A 43 -3.37 11.49 -6.08
N PRO A 44 -2.84 12.21 -7.08
CA PRO A 44 -2.17 13.48 -6.85
C PRO A 44 -3.07 14.44 -6.05
N ALA A 45 -2.51 15.17 -5.08
CA ALA A 45 -3.28 16.08 -4.23
C ALA A 45 -4.05 17.13 -5.04
N SER A 46 -3.46 17.68 -6.09
CA SER A 46 -4.14 18.57 -7.04
C SER A 46 -5.34 17.90 -7.72
N TYR A 47 -5.22 16.64 -8.14
CA TYR A 47 -6.31 15.91 -8.78
C TYR A 47 -7.44 15.58 -7.80
N VAL A 48 -7.11 15.38 -6.51
CA VAL A 48 -8.12 15.30 -5.44
C VAL A 48 -8.89 16.61 -5.31
N GLU A 49 -8.21 17.76 -5.31
CA GLU A 49 -8.86 19.08 -5.30
C GLU A 49 -9.77 19.27 -6.52
N PHE A 50 -9.31 18.86 -7.71
CA PHE A 50 -10.13 18.87 -8.92
C PHE A 50 -11.35 17.96 -8.82
N SER A 51 -11.19 16.74 -8.31
CA SER A 51 -12.28 15.76 -8.14
C SER A 51 -13.35 16.24 -7.15
N ASN A 52 -12.90 16.94 -6.11
CA ASN A 52 -13.77 17.60 -5.13
C ASN A 52 -14.44 18.88 -5.69
N TRP A 53 -13.95 19.39 -6.82
CA TRP A 53 -14.61 20.43 -7.60
C TRP A 53 -15.55 19.85 -8.67
N ARG A 54 -15.15 18.80 -9.41
CA ARG A 54 -15.96 18.06 -10.41
C ARG A 54 -15.48 16.62 -10.55
N ASN A 55 -16.42 15.67 -10.67
CA ASN A 55 -16.13 14.26 -10.92
C ASN A 55 -15.92 13.94 -12.41
N GLY A 56 -14.87 14.51 -13.03
CA GLY A 56 -14.65 14.35 -14.47
C GLY A 56 -15.73 15.02 -15.34
N GLY A 57 -15.65 14.83 -16.66
CA GLY A 57 -16.45 15.53 -17.66
C GLY A 57 -15.69 15.80 -18.97
N MET A 58 -16.33 16.48 -19.92
CA MET A 58 -15.72 16.87 -21.22
C MET A 58 -15.94 18.33 -21.58
N LEU A 59 -15.07 18.81 -22.46
CA LEU A 59 -15.27 19.98 -23.30
C LEU A 59 -15.48 19.55 -24.74
N THR A 60 -16.61 19.92 -25.35
CA THR A 60 -16.94 19.58 -26.74
C THR A 60 -16.58 20.69 -27.71
N GLU A 61 -16.14 20.32 -28.92
CA GLU A 61 -15.68 21.28 -29.94
C GLU A 61 -16.84 22.04 -30.61
N LYS A 62 -18.01 21.40 -30.74
CA LYS A 62 -19.22 21.95 -31.38
C LYS A 62 -20.45 21.88 -30.47
N PRO A 63 -21.20 22.99 -30.29
CA PRO A 63 -22.52 22.98 -29.68
C PRO A 63 -23.56 22.53 -30.72
N ASP A 64 -23.44 21.31 -31.26
CA ASP A 64 -24.43 20.84 -32.22
C ASP A 64 -25.67 20.35 -31.44
N HIS A 65 -26.75 21.14 -31.52
CA HIS A 65 -28.08 20.88 -30.96
C HIS A 65 -28.68 19.50 -31.32
N TYR A 66 -28.06 18.75 -32.25
CA TYR A 66 -28.46 17.41 -32.65
C TYR A 66 -28.11 16.30 -31.65
N TYR A 67 -27.28 16.57 -30.64
CA TYR A 67 -26.74 15.55 -29.73
C TYR A 67 -27.18 15.68 -28.26
N ILE A 68 -27.97 16.71 -27.93
CA ILE A 68 -28.49 16.93 -26.57
C ILE A 68 -29.46 15.79 -26.18
N ASP A 69 -30.17 15.21 -27.14
CA ASP A 69 -31.11 14.09 -26.92
C ASP A 69 -30.42 12.71 -26.84
N MET A 70 -29.13 12.58 -27.23
CA MET A 70 -28.37 11.32 -27.11
C MET A 70 -27.79 11.08 -25.72
N LEU A 71 -27.77 12.12 -24.86
CA LEU A 71 -27.20 12.08 -23.52
C LEU A 71 -27.88 11.05 -22.59
N ASP A 72 -29.09 10.61 -22.92
CA ASP A 72 -29.85 9.67 -22.10
C ASP A 72 -29.70 8.19 -22.51
N PHE A 73 -29.20 7.88 -23.72
CA PHE A 73 -29.25 6.50 -24.24
C PHE A 73 -28.03 5.98 -25.05
N GLU A 74 -27.01 6.80 -25.36
CA GLU A 74 -25.78 6.30 -25.99
C GLU A 74 -24.52 6.57 -25.15
N PRO A 75 -23.77 5.52 -24.72
CA PRO A 75 -22.55 5.69 -23.92
C PRO A 75 -21.38 6.42 -24.62
N ASP A 76 -21.41 6.51 -25.96
CA ASP A 76 -20.26 6.88 -26.81
C ASP A 76 -20.43 8.18 -27.63
N GLY A 77 -21.59 8.84 -27.58
CA GLY A 77 -21.79 10.18 -28.18
C GLY A 77 -20.91 11.26 -27.51
N PRO A 78 -20.78 12.45 -28.10
CA PRO A 78 -19.73 13.50 -27.96
C PRO A 78 -18.29 13.19 -27.50
N LYS A 79 -18.01 12.05 -26.84
CA LYS A 79 -16.73 11.67 -26.22
C LYS A 79 -15.60 11.46 -27.24
N TRP A 80 -15.92 10.90 -28.40
CA TRP A 80 -14.97 10.58 -29.48
C TRP A 80 -14.17 11.77 -30.04
N SER A 81 -14.66 13.00 -29.94
CA SER A 81 -13.99 14.20 -30.46
C SER A 81 -13.59 15.16 -29.34
N SER A 82 -13.44 14.67 -28.11
CA SER A 82 -13.24 15.52 -26.94
C SER A 82 -12.28 14.88 -25.95
N PHE A 83 -11.50 15.74 -25.28
CA PHE A 83 -10.82 15.32 -24.07
C PHE A 83 -11.86 15.07 -22.99
N TYR A 84 -11.95 13.82 -22.57
CA TYR A 84 -12.99 13.35 -21.65
C TYR A 84 -12.36 12.84 -20.36
N PHE A 85 -12.44 13.65 -19.31
CA PHE A 85 -12.04 13.26 -17.97
C PHE A 85 -12.99 12.20 -17.43
N TYR A 86 -12.44 11.05 -17.07
CA TYR A 86 -13.23 9.94 -16.56
C TYR A 86 -13.88 10.34 -15.23
N PRO A 87 -15.20 10.16 -15.05
CA PRO A 87 -15.76 10.10 -13.71
C PRO A 87 -15.18 8.90 -12.96
N LYS A 88 -15.23 8.94 -11.64
CA LYS A 88 -14.76 7.88 -10.73
C LYS A 88 -15.17 6.48 -11.19
N GLU A 89 -16.41 6.28 -11.61
CA GLU A 89 -16.94 5.00 -12.06
C GLU A 89 -16.20 4.47 -13.31
N GLU A 90 -16.05 5.30 -14.34
CA GLU A 90 -15.34 4.91 -15.57
C GLU A 90 -13.82 4.76 -15.35
N MET A 91 -13.24 5.61 -14.48
CA MET A 91 -11.86 5.44 -14.03
C MET A 91 -11.66 4.05 -13.43
N MET A 92 -12.63 3.56 -12.66
CA MET A 92 -12.54 2.22 -12.05
C MET A 92 -12.65 1.08 -13.05
N GLU A 93 -13.61 1.19 -13.97
CA GLU A 93 -13.74 0.21 -15.03
C GLU A 93 -12.43 0.11 -15.81
N LYS A 94 -11.80 1.26 -16.10
CA LYS A 94 -10.51 1.31 -16.77
C LYS A 94 -9.38 0.72 -15.95
N ILE A 95 -9.27 1.02 -14.65
CA ILE A 95 -8.26 0.39 -13.78
C ILE A 95 -8.43 -1.14 -13.79
N ASN A 96 -9.67 -1.63 -13.72
CA ASN A 96 -9.97 -3.05 -13.71
C ASN A 96 -9.65 -3.72 -15.06
N GLU A 97 -9.92 -3.06 -16.19
CA GLU A 97 -9.47 -3.49 -17.52
C GLU A 97 -7.96 -3.61 -17.59
N LEU A 98 -7.26 -2.53 -17.24
CA LEU A 98 -5.80 -2.45 -17.32
C LEU A 98 -5.11 -3.44 -16.39
N SER A 99 -5.70 -3.75 -15.22
CA SER A 99 -5.18 -4.75 -14.28
C SER A 99 -5.10 -6.16 -14.86
N LYS A 100 -5.84 -6.44 -15.94
CA LYS A 100 -5.81 -7.72 -16.66
C LYS A 100 -4.70 -7.78 -17.70
N GLU A 101 -4.08 -6.65 -18.03
CA GLU A 101 -2.93 -6.62 -18.93
C GLU A 101 -1.67 -7.12 -18.20
N ASN A 102 -0.83 -7.91 -18.88
CA ASN A 102 0.38 -8.51 -18.31
C ASN A 102 1.54 -7.50 -18.18
N TRP A 103 1.33 -6.42 -17.43
CA TRP A 103 2.35 -5.42 -17.18
C TRP A 103 3.31 -5.93 -16.09
N PRO A 104 4.56 -5.43 -16.05
CA PRO A 104 5.57 -5.89 -15.08
C PRO A 104 5.19 -5.64 -13.61
N TYR A 105 4.07 -4.95 -13.37
CA TYR A 105 3.48 -4.73 -12.06
C TYR A 105 2.52 -5.88 -11.67
N ASN A 106 3.13 -6.99 -11.27
CA ASN A 106 2.63 -8.09 -10.44
C ASN A 106 1.20 -8.62 -10.63
N THR A 107 1.04 -9.54 -11.57
CA THR A 107 -0.16 -10.39 -11.74
C THR A 107 -0.31 -11.48 -10.66
N GLU A 108 0.74 -11.82 -9.92
CA GLU A 108 0.73 -12.90 -8.91
C GLU A 108 0.26 -12.43 -7.53
N LYS A 109 0.41 -11.14 -7.22
CA LYS A 109 -0.05 -10.52 -5.96
C LYS A 109 -0.97 -9.36 -6.30
N LYS A 110 -2.27 -9.64 -6.44
CA LYS A 110 -3.40 -8.69 -6.54
C LYS A 110 -3.39 -7.59 -5.44
N ARG A 111 -2.41 -6.69 -5.40
CA ARG A 111 -2.17 -5.82 -4.23
C ARG A 111 -1.83 -4.37 -4.56
N PHE A 112 -1.51 -4.00 -5.80
CA PHE A 112 -1.44 -2.60 -6.23
C PHE A 112 -1.31 -2.53 -7.76
N TYR A 113 -2.00 -1.61 -8.43
CA TYR A 113 -1.77 -1.25 -9.83
C TYR A 113 -1.54 0.27 -9.89
N PRO A 114 -0.35 0.75 -10.27
CA PRO A 114 0.02 2.15 -10.07
C PRO A 114 -0.58 3.09 -11.11
N ILE A 115 -1.15 2.58 -12.19
CA ILE A 115 -1.69 3.44 -13.25
C ILE A 115 -3.11 3.83 -12.95
N ILE A 116 -3.30 5.14 -12.87
CA ILE A 116 -4.59 5.76 -12.64
C ILE A 116 -4.97 6.50 -13.92
N PRO A 117 -5.73 5.87 -14.84
CA PRO A 117 -6.24 6.55 -16.02
C PRO A 117 -7.25 7.62 -15.60
N PHE A 118 -7.16 8.82 -16.16
CA PHE A 118 -8.03 9.92 -15.74
C PHE A 118 -8.68 10.69 -16.89
N CYS A 119 -8.20 10.54 -18.12
CA CYS A 119 -8.77 11.23 -19.28
C CYS A 119 -8.59 10.42 -20.57
N ARG A 120 -9.61 10.39 -21.43
CA ARG A 120 -9.56 9.87 -22.79
C ARG A 120 -9.15 10.98 -23.77
N LEU A 121 -8.37 10.62 -24.79
CA LEU A 121 -8.05 11.53 -25.89
C LEU A 121 -9.10 11.48 -27.04
N PRO A 122 -9.28 12.57 -27.80
CA PRO A 122 -10.06 12.54 -29.04
C PRO A 122 -9.52 11.47 -30.01
N GLY A 123 -10.42 10.72 -30.64
CA GLY A 123 -10.10 9.73 -31.65
C GLY A 123 -10.76 8.37 -31.44
N TRP A 124 -10.48 7.47 -32.39
CA TRP A 124 -11.00 6.10 -32.44
C TRP A 124 -10.18 5.10 -31.61
N GLY A 125 -9.06 5.55 -31.02
CA GLY A 125 -8.12 4.71 -30.28
C GLY A 125 -8.45 4.58 -28.78
N ASN A 126 -7.84 3.58 -28.13
CA ASN A 126 -7.89 3.36 -26.69
C ASN A 126 -6.81 4.19 -25.96
N GLU A 127 -6.66 5.45 -26.37
CA GLU A 127 -5.62 6.36 -25.88
C GLU A 127 -6.12 7.14 -24.67
N PHE A 128 -5.26 7.27 -23.66
CA PHE A 128 -5.64 7.92 -22.42
C PHE A 128 -4.46 8.57 -21.70
N LEU A 129 -4.78 9.56 -20.90
CA LEU A 129 -3.88 10.16 -19.93
C LEU A 129 -4.00 9.43 -18.59
N PHE A 130 -2.88 9.29 -17.91
CA PHE A 130 -2.81 8.63 -16.62
C PHE A 130 -1.76 9.24 -15.69
N PHE A 131 -1.94 8.97 -14.40
CA PHE A 131 -0.94 9.18 -13.36
C PHE A 131 -0.27 7.87 -12.99
N ILE A 132 0.94 7.97 -12.45
CA ILE A 132 1.59 6.88 -11.73
C ILE A 132 1.45 7.17 -10.24
N SER A 133 0.62 6.39 -9.57
CA SER A 133 0.42 6.42 -8.13
C SER A 133 1.67 5.94 -7.40
N GLN A 134 1.97 6.59 -6.28
CA GLN A 134 2.99 6.13 -5.33
C GLN A 134 2.38 5.37 -4.13
N HIS A 135 1.06 5.09 -4.13
CA HIS A 135 0.28 4.37 -3.10
C HIS A 135 0.24 5.00 -1.69
N ILE A 136 1.32 5.66 -1.26
CA ILE A 136 1.56 6.06 0.14
C ILE A 136 1.72 7.57 0.24
N SER A 137 2.11 8.21 -0.85
CA SER A 137 2.24 9.66 -0.95
C SER A 137 1.13 10.24 -1.81
N ASP A 138 0.61 11.39 -1.38
CA ASP A 138 -0.25 12.31 -2.12
C ASP A 138 0.57 13.34 -2.92
N LYS A 139 1.90 13.17 -3.02
CA LYS A 139 2.76 13.97 -3.89
C LYS A 139 2.22 13.97 -5.32
N GLU A 140 2.45 15.08 -6.00
CA GLU A 140 2.12 15.22 -7.41
C GLU A 140 2.80 14.12 -8.24
N SER A 141 2.06 13.67 -9.25
CA SER A 141 2.55 12.75 -10.27
C SER A 141 2.57 13.50 -11.60
N ALA A 142 3.58 13.22 -12.42
CA ALA A 142 3.60 13.69 -13.78
C ALA A 142 2.40 13.11 -14.56
N VAL A 143 1.97 13.83 -15.59
CA VAL A 143 0.90 13.37 -16.48
C VAL A 143 1.54 12.64 -17.64
N TYR A 144 1.11 11.41 -17.85
CA TYR A 144 1.55 10.58 -18.96
C TYR A 144 0.41 10.34 -19.94
N VAL A 145 0.75 10.13 -21.21
CA VAL A 145 -0.15 9.63 -22.24
C VAL A 145 0.23 8.19 -22.59
N ARG A 146 -0.76 7.34 -22.83
CA ARG A 146 -0.61 6.04 -23.51
C ARG A 146 -1.23 6.15 -24.91
N THR A 147 -0.45 5.81 -25.93
CA THR A 147 -0.89 5.72 -27.33
C THR A 147 -0.71 4.31 -27.87
N LEU A 148 -1.52 3.96 -28.86
CA LEU A 148 -1.53 2.64 -29.51
C LEU A 148 -1.44 2.82 -31.02
N ASP A 149 -0.21 2.97 -31.52
CA ASP A 149 0.06 3.16 -32.96
C ASP A 149 0.60 1.87 -33.58
N ASN A 150 -0.12 1.31 -34.57
CA ASN A 150 0.30 0.10 -35.30
C ASN A 150 0.72 -1.07 -34.38
N ASN A 151 -0.06 -1.33 -33.32
CA ASN A 151 0.22 -2.31 -32.26
C ASN A 151 1.48 -2.03 -31.42
N ARG A 152 2.04 -0.82 -31.46
CA ARG A 152 3.07 -0.37 -30.53
C ARG A 152 2.43 0.40 -29.39
N ASP A 153 2.65 -0.11 -28.18
CA ASP A 153 2.27 0.52 -26.93
C ASP A 153 3.34 1.53 -26.53
N SER A 154 3.02 2.81 -26.63
CA SER A 154 3.94 3.91 -26.36
C SER A 154 3.42 4.79 -25.24
N CYS A 155 4.31 5.19 -24.32
CA CYS A 155 3.95 6.05 -23.19
C CYS A 155 4.95 7.18 -23.00
N TYR A 156 4.43 8.41 -22.88
CA TYR A 156 5.23 9.63 -22.81
C TYR A 156 4.74 10.55 -21.69
N GLN A 157 5.66 11.28 -21.07
CA GLN A 157 5.30 12.36 -20.15
C GLN A 157 4.91 13.61 -20.94
N ILE A 158 3.78 14.23 -20.62
CA ILE A 158 3.28 15.43 -21.31
C ILE A 158 3.25 16.67 -20.42
N ALA A 159 3.24 16.49 -19.10
CA ALA A 159 3.36 17.54 -18.10
C ALA A 159 4.02 17.01 -16.82
N GLU A 160 4.73 17.89 -16.10
CA GLU A 160 5.37 17.56 -14.81
C GLU A 160 4.37 17.33 -13.67
N SER A 161 3.15 17.84 -13.80
CA SER A 161 2.11 17.76 -12.78
C SER A 161 0.72 17.96 -13.39
N PHE A 162 -0.34 17.57 -12.67
CA PHE A 162 -1.71 17.85 -13.12
C PHE A 162 -2.03 19.36 -13.24
N PRO A 163 -1.59 20.25 -12.34
CA PRO A 163 -1.75 21.70 -12.52
C PRO A 163 -1.13 22.22 -13.83
N ASP A 164 0.05 21.72 -14.21
CA ASP A 164 0.73 22.17 -15.43
C ASP A 164 0.00 21.68 -16.69
N PHE A 165 -0.48 20.45 -16.67
CA PHE A 165 -1.39 19.93 -17.70
C PHE A 165 -2.66 20.77 -17.81
N LEU A 166 -3.29 21.12 -16.68
CA LEU A 166 -4.55 21.87 -16.67
C LEU A 166 -4.38 23.28 -17.26
N LYS A 167 -3.25 23.94 -17.02
CA LYS A 167 -2.92 25.23 -17.66
C LYS A 167 -2.83 25.11 -19.17
N GLU A 168 -2.12 24.09 -19.67
CA GLU A 168 -1.97 23.84 -21.10
C GLU A 168 -3.33 23.52 -21.74
N TYR A 169 -4.11 22.66 -21.09
CA TYR A 169 -5.48 22.32 -21.47
C TYR A 169 -6.34 23.58 -21.63
N ILE A 170 -6.36 24.48 -20.64
CA ILE A 170 -7.14 25.73 -20.71
C ILE A 170 -6.62 26.64 -21.84
N SER A 171 -5.30 26.79 -21.96
CA SER A 171 -4.68 27.67 -22.97
C SER A 171 -4.95 27.21 -24.40
N ALA A 172 -5.09 25.91 -24.61
CA ALA A 172 -5.38 25.28 -25.89
C ALA A 172 -6.88 25.09 -26.13
N ASN A 173 -7.73 25.82 -25.39
CA ASN A 173 -9.19 25.70 -25.46
C ASN A 173 -9.70 24.25 -25.33
N GLY A 174 -9.06 23.48 -24.45
CA GLY A 174 -9.34 22.08 -24.14
C GLY A 174 -8.77 21.05 -25.11
N PHE A 175 -7.92 21.46 -26.06
CA PHE A 175 -7.24 20.57 -27.01
C PHE A 175 -5.71 20.76 -26.96
N PRO A 176 -5.06 20.41 -25.84
CA PRO A 176 -3.60 20.52 -25.72
C PRO A 176 -2.87 19.63 -26.72
N GLU A 177 -1.66 20.03 -27.12
CA GLU A 177 -0.82 19.22 -28.01
C GLU A 177 -0.15 18.09 -27.22
N VAL A 178 -0.66 16.87 -27.40
CA VAL A 178 -0.22 15.68 -26.64
C VAL A 178 0.89 14.89 -27.35
N TYR A 179 1.02 15.02 -28.68
CA TYR A 179 1.83 14.12 -29.51
C TYR A 179 3.22 14.67 -29.91
N ASP A 180 3.47 15.98 -29.82
CA ASP A 180 4.63 16.61 -30.50
C ASP A 180 5.85 16.88 -29.59
N LYS A 181 5.77 16.50 -28.31
CA LYS A 181 6.88 16.67 -27.35
C LYS A 181 7.85 15.49 -27.46
N GLN A 182 8.85 15.61 -28.33
CA GLN A 182 9.94 14.64 -28.54
C GLN A 182 10.55 14.14 -27.22
N GLN A 183 10.15 12.94 -26.76
CA GLN A 183 10.85 12.19 -25.73
C GLN A 183 10.87 10.71 -26.11
N GLU A 184 11.93 10.01 -25.66
CA GLU A 184 12.23 8.61 -25.99
C GLU A 184 10.98 7.71 -25.98
N ASN A 185 10.84 6.88 -27.02
CA ASN A 185 9.78 5.88 -27.16
C ASN A 185 9.85 4.82 -26.06
N ALA A 186 9.40 5.15 -24.85
CA ALA A 186 9.25 4.22 -23.76
C ALA A 186 7.95 3.44 -23.94
N THR A 187 8.00 2.13 -23.73
CA THR A 187 6.78 1.35 -23.51
C THR A 187 6.27 1.65 -22.10
N CYS A 188 4.96 1.52 -21.92
CA CYS A 188 4.35 1.66 -20.60
C CYS A 188 4.92 0.66 -19.58
N SER A 189 5.29 -0.54 -20.04
CA SER A 189 6.04 -1.52 -19.24
C SER A 189 7.42 -1.03 -18.79
N SER A 190 8.20 -0.39 -19.67
CA SER A 190 9.53 0.14 -19.30
C SER A 190 9.42 1.32 -18.34
N LEU A 191 8.44 2.19 -18.53
CA LEU A 191 8.16 3.31 -17.64
C LEU A 191 7.82 2.82 -16.23
N LEU A 192 6.88 1.88 -16.12
CA LEU A 192 6.51 1.29 -14.83
C LEU A 192 7.65 0.56 -14.14
N LYS A 193 8.55 -0.10 -14.88
CA LYS A 193 9.75 -0.71 -14.29
C LYS A 193 10.68 0.34 -13.68
N LYS A 194 10.92 1.45 -14.39
CA LYS A 194 11.76 2.55 -13.91
C LYS A 194 11.16 3.18 -12.65
N GLU A 195 9.87 3.46 -12.68
CA GLU A 195 9.15 4.03 -11.53
C GLU A 195 9.08 3.05 -10.36
N ALA A 196 8.85 1.76 -10.59
CA ALA A 196 8.86 0.76 -9.51
C ALA A 196 10.24 0.66 -8.83
N ILE A 197 11.33 0.80 -9.58
CA ILE A 197 12.69 0.85 -9.01
C ILE A 197 12.87 2.12 -8.18
N ALA A 198 12.46 3.28 -8.69
CA ALA A 198 12.51 4.55 -7.95
C ALA A 198 11.67 4.49 -6.66
N GLN A 199 10.42 4.03 -6.75
CA GLN A 199 9.54 3.85 -5.61
C GLN A 199 10.11 2.85 -4.60
N LYS A 200 10.70 1.73 -5.03
CA LYS A 200 11.34 0.77 -4.12
C LYS A 200 12.53 1.38 -3.37
N MET A 201 13.27 2.31 -3.98
CA MET A 201 14.35 3.03 -3.30
C MET A 201 13.81 4.03 -2.27
N ASP A 202 12.64 4.62 -2.51
CA ASP A 202 11.98 5.54 -1.58
C ASP A 202 11.08 4.83 -0.54
N TYR A 203 10.71 3.56 -0.79
CA TYR A 203 9.74 2.81 0.00
C TYR A 203 10.41 1.78 0.93
N GLU A 204 10.57 2.16 2.19
CA GLU A 204 10.68 1.22 3.29
C GLU A 204 9.27 0.96 3.86
N LYS A 205 8.82 -0.31 3.82
CA LYS A 205 7.51 -0.70 4.32
C LYS A 205 7.39 -0.37 5.81
N THR A 206 6.46 0.53 6.15
CA THR A 206 6.25 0.91 7.56
C THR A 206 5.28 -0.03 8.26
N GLU A 207 5.26 0.04 9.60
CA GLU A 207 4.26 -0.68 10.39
C GLU A 207 2.84 -0.16 10.11
N LYS A 208 2.69 1.14 9.77
CA LYS A 208 1.40 1.72 9.39
C LYS A 208 0.87 1.12 8.08
N ASP A 209 1.74 0.94 7.09
CA ASP A 209 1.38 0.32 5.81
C ASP A 209 0.99 -1.15 6.02
N THR A 210 1.74 -1.87 6.85
CA THR A 210 1.43 -3.26 7.22
C THR A 210 0.07 -3.37 7.89
N ILE A 211 -0.26 -2.47 8.83
CA ILE A 211 -1.56 -2.44 9.50
C ILE A 211 -2.70 -2.18 8.51
N MET A 212 -2.54 -1.19 7.64
CA MET A 212 -3.55 -0.81 6.65
C MET A 212 -3.82 -1.95 5.67
N GLU A 213 -2.76 -2.50 5.09
CA GLU A 213 -2.81 -3.62 4.17
C GLU A 213 -3.48 -4.87 4.79
N ALA A 214 -3.06 -5.26 5.99
CA ALA A 214 -3.62 -6.41 6.67
C ALA A 214 -5.10 -6.17 7.03
N THR A 215 -5.48 -4.94 7.37
CA THR A 215 -6.88 -4.57 7.61
C THR A 215 -7.74 -4.74 6.37
N ALA A 216 -7.29 -4.25 5.21
CA ALA A 216 -7.99 -4.45 3.95
C ALA A 216 -8.15 -5.94 3.61
N ARG A 217 -7.10 -6.74 3.84
CA ARG A 217 -7.14 -8.20 3.59
C ARG A 217 -8.04 -8.95 4.55
N ILE A 218 -8.09 -8.55 5.82
CA ILE A 218 -9.06 -9.09 6.79
C ILE A 218 -10.49 -8.77 6.36
N SER A 219 -10.77 -7.57 5.83
CA SER A 219 -12.10 -7.24 5.30
C SER A 219 -12.51 -8.13 4.12
N LEU A 220 -11.56 -8.50 3.26
CA LEU A 220 -11.81 -9.38 2.11
C LEU A 220 -11.83 -10.88 2.49
N ARG A 221 -11.02 -11.27 3.48
CA ARG A 221 -10.83 -12.65 3.95
C ARG A 221 -10.86 -12.69 5.47
N PRO A 222 -12.05 -12.59 6.09
CA PRO A 222 -12.17 -12.43 7.53
C PRO A 222 -11.73 -13.65 8.35
N ASN A 223 -11.49 -14.79 7.69
CA ASN A 223 -11.04 -16.04 8.30
C ASN A 223 -9.56 -16.36 8.02
N ASP A 224 -8.80 -15.42 7.45
CA ASP A 224 -7.36 -15.60 7.22
C ASP A 224 -6.57 -15.29 8.51
N SER A 225 -6.25 -16.34 9.28
CA SER A 225 -5.55 -16.24 10.58
C SER A 225 -4.20 -15.51 10.47
N PHE A 226 -3.49 -15.70 9.36
CA PHE A 226 -2.19 -15.09 9.11
C PHE A 226 -2.28 -13.57 9.04
N GLU A 227 -3.32 -13.02 8.41
CA GLU A 227 -3.47 -11.57 8.28
C GLU A 227 -3.74 -10.91 9.64
N TYR A 228 -4.46 -11.57 10.55
CA TYR A 228 -4.57 -11.11 11.94
C TYR A 228 -3.22 -11.15 12.66
N CYS A 229 -2.46 -12.26 12.55
CA CYS A 229 -1.14 -12.33 13.18
C CYS A 229 -0.18 -11.27 12.62
N SER A 230 -0.19 -11.04 11.31
CA SER A 230 0.62 -10.02 10.66
C SER A 230 0.27 -8.62 11.17
N ARG A 231 -1.02 -8.28 11.24
CA ARG A 231 -1.49 -7.01 11.80
C ARG A 231 -1.15 -6.87 13.28
N GLY A 232 -1.28 -7.96 14.04
CA GLY A 232 -0.93 -8.03 15.46
C GLY A 232 0.55 -7.72 15.71
N ASN A 233 1.46 -8.30 14.92
CA ASN A 233 2.89 -8.00 14.97
C ASN A 233 3.19 -6.53 14.67
N ALA A 234 2.52 -5.96 13.67
CA ALA A 234 2.70 -4.55 13.32
C ALA A 234 2.18 -3.60 14.42
N TYR A 235 1.05 -3.95 15.04
CA TYR A 235 0.57 -3.23 16.23
C TYR A 235 1.53 -3.36 17.42
N SER A 236 2.13 -4.54 17.63
CA SER A 236 3.10 -4.78 18.71
C SER A 236 4.31 -3.85 18.57
N ARG A 237 4.93 -3.83 17.38
CA ARG A 237 6.08 -2.96 17.07
C ARG A 237 5.73 -1.47 17.15
N SER A 238 4.49 -1.12 16.84
CA SER A 238 3.93 0.23 17.01
C SER A 238 3.52 0.56 18.46
N LYS A 239 3.87 -0.27 19.44
CA LYS A 239 3.50 -0.15 20.86
C LYS A 239 2.00 -0.09 21.14
N GLN A 240 1.17 -0.59 20.23
CA GLN A 240 -0.28 -0.70 20.36
C GLN A 240 -0.66 -2.08 20.93
N SER A 241 -0.14 -2.43 22.11
CA SER A 241 -0.17 -3.79 22.67
C SER A 241 -1.57 -4.38 22.82
N GLN A 242 -2.60 -3.57 23.15
CA GLN A 242 -3.97 -4.08 23.28
C GLN A 242 -4.57 -4.50 21.93
N LYS A 243 -4.29 -3.76 20.86
CA LYS A 243 -4.74 -4.13 19.51
C LYS A 243 -4.01 -5.38 19.02
N ALA A 244 -2.70 -5.44 19.26
CA ALA A 244 -1.89 -6.61 18.95
C ALA A 244 -2.43 -7.87 19.65
N LEU A 245 -2.76 -7.77 20.94
CA LEU A 245 -3.31 -8.89 21.71
C LEU A 245 -4.67 -9.35 21.17
N ALA A 246 -5.54 -8.42 20.78
CA ALA A 246 -6.83 -8.75 20.17
C ALA A 246 -6.65 -9.51 18.85
N ASP A 247 -5.72 -9.08 18.00
CA ASP A 247 -5.43 -9.73 16.72
C ASP A 247 -4.79 -11.11 16.90
N PHE A 248 -3.84 -11.27 17.82
CA PHE A 248 -3.28 -12.59 18.13
C PHE A 248 -4.32 -13.55 18.71
N ASN A 249 -5.23 -13.06 19.55
CA ASN A 249 -6.36 -13.86 20.03
C ASN A 249 -7.26 -14.30 18.87
N LYS A 250 -7.50 -13.42 17.89
CA LYS A 250 -8.30 -13.75 16.73
C LYS A 250 -7.61 -14.76 15.81
N ALA A 251 -6.29 -14.61 15.59
CA ALA A 251 -5.49 -15.57 14.84
C ALA A 251 -5.57 -16.98 15.48
N LEU A 252 -5.40 -17.07 16.80
CA LEU A 252 -5.52 -18.33 17.55
C LEU A 252 -6.95 -18.87 17.61
N GLN A 253 -7.98 -18.01 17.57
CA GLN A 253 -9.36 -18.47 17.45
C GLN A 253 -9.62 -19.16 16.11
N LEU A 254 -8.97 -18.67 15.03
CA LEU A 254 -9.11 -19.23 13.68
C LEU A 254 -8.23 -20.46 13.48
N GLN A 255 -7.05 -20.48 14.10
CA GLN A 255 -6.10 -21.58 14.02
C GLN A 255 -5.43 -21.78 15.39
N GLU A 256 -6.01 -22.67 16.19
CA GLU A 256 -5.64 -22.86 17.60
C GLU A 256 -4.25 -23.47 17.79
N ASN A 257 -3.83 -24.39 16.91
CA ASN A 257 -2.59 -25.16 17.07
C ASN A 257 -1.44 -24.59 16.21
N ASP A 258 -1.29 -23.27 16.17
CA ASP A 258 -0.17 -22.62 15.48
C ASP A 258 0.88 -22.15 16.50
N ALA A 259 2.06 -22.77 16.46
CA ALA A 259 3.14 -22.50 17.40
C ALA A 259 3.61 -21.04 17.32
N PHE A 260 3.70 -20.48 16.12
CA PHE A 260 4.13 -19.12 15.89
C PHE A 260 3.12 -18.11 16.46
N TYR A 261 1.82 -18.35 16.35
CA TYR A 261 0.80 -17.45 16.93
C TYR A 261 0.82 -17.46 18.46
N HIS A 262 1.01 -18.64 19.06
CA HIS A 262 1.23 -18.75 20.50
C HIS A 262 2.49 -17.99 20.91
N HIS A 263 3.60 -18.15 20.18
CA HIS A 263 4.82 -17.40 20.44
C HIS A 263 4.61 -15.88 20.36
N CYS A 264 4.01 -15.37 19.28
CA CYS A 264 3.74 -13.93 19.12
C CYS A 264 2.89 -13.37 20.27
N ARG A 265 1.86 -14.11 20.70
CA ARG A 265 1.05 -13.71 21.86
C ARG A 265 1.84 -13.79 23.17
N GLY A 266 2.63 -14.84 23.35
CA GLY A 266 3.47 -15.06 24.51
C GLY A 266 4.53 -13.98 24.70
N ASP A 267 5.25 -13.62 23.64
CA ASP A 267 6.22 -12.53 23.62
C ASP A 267 5.55 -11.18 23.95
N LEU A 268 4.42 -10.88 23.30
CA LEU A 268 3.67 -9.65 23.62
C LEU A 268 3.24 -9.61 25.08
N LEU A 269 2.73 -10.71 25.63
CA LEU A 269 2.35 -10.80 27.04
C LEU A 269 3.56 -10.61 27.96
N LEU A 270 4.73 -11.09 27.58
CA LEU A 270 5.97 -10.91 28.32
C LEU A 270 6.40 -9.44 28.33
N GLN A 271 6.33 -8.76 27.18
CA GLN A 271 6.57 -7.32 27.04
C GLN A 271 5.58 -6.49 27.87
N MET A 272 4.34 -6.96 28.01
CA MET A 272 3.32 -6.37 28.88
C MET A 272 3.50 -6.70 30.38
N GLY A 273 4.54 -7.46 30.76
CA GLY A 273 4.81 -7.85 32.15
C GLY A 273 3.91 -8.99 32.67
N HIS A 274 3.18 -9.68 31.78
CA HIS A 274 2.30 -10.80 32.12
C HIS A 274 3.02 -12.16 31.99
N ALA A 275 4.21 -12.29 32.59
CA ALA A 275 5.08 -13.45 32.43
C ALA A 275 4.40 -14.81 32.73
N ARG A 276 3.47 -14.89 33.70
CA ARG A 276 2.72 -16.13 33.97
C ARG A 276 1.82 -16.55 32.81
N LYS A 277 1.18 -15.59 32.13
CA LYS A 277 0.35 -15.86 30.96
C LYS A 277 1.21 -16.19 29.74
N ALA A 278 2.29 -15.43 29.55
CA ALA A 278 3.29 -15.70 28.51
C ALA A 278 3.81 -17.13 28.56
N LEU A 279 4.13 -17.64 29.76
CA LEU A 279 4.58 -19.03 29.95
C LEU A 279 3.59 -20.07 29.43
N ILE A 280 2.27 -19.83 29.52
CA ILE A 280 1.27 -20.78 29.01
C ILE A 280 1.40 -20.89 27.49
N ASP A 281 1.42 -19.75 26.81
CA ASP A 281 1.55 -19.70 25.35
C ASP A 281 2.88 -20.25 24.85
N LEU A 282 3.99 -19.85 25.49
CA LEU A 282 5.33 -20.30 25.11
C LEU A 282 5.54 -21.80 25.39
N ASP A 283 4.89 -22.34 26.41
CA ASP A 283 4.88 -23.78 26.67
C ASP A 283 4.06 -24.56 25.63
N ILE A 284 2.99 -23.97 25.09
CA ILE A 284 2.25 -24.57 23.97
C ILE A 284 3.12 -24.51 22.69
N ALA A 285 3.68 -23.35 22.35
CA ALA A 285 4.54 -23.17 21.17
C ALA A 285 5.71 -24.16 21.15
N SER A 286 6.46 -24.26 22.25
CA SER A 286 7.59 -25.20 22.38
C SER A 286 7.21 -26.68 22.40
N ARG A 287 5.93 -27.02 22.63
CA ARG A 287 5.43 -28.40 22.50
C ARG A 287 4.95 -28.71 21.10
N LEU A 288 4.33 -27.75 20.42
CA LEU A 288 3.88 -27.88 19.04
C LEU A 288 5.07 -28.02 18.08
N GLU A 289 6.12 -27.24 18.31
CA GLU A 289 7.35 -27.23 17.49
C GLU A 289 8.59 -27.33 18.40
N PRO A 290 8.94 -28.55 18.86
CA PRO A 290 10.01 -28.75 19.85
C PRO A 290 11.43 -28.51 19.32
N GLU A 291 11.61 -28.54 18.00
CA GLU A 291 12.88 -28.33 17.31
C GLU A 291 13.23 -26.84 17.17
N ASP A 292 12.23 -25.95 17.20
CA ASP A 292 12.46 -24.51 17.18
C ASP A 292 12.83 -24.03 18.59
N SER A 293 14.12 -23.78 18.77
CA SER A 293 14.68 -23.37 20.05
C SER A 293 14.27 -21.95 20.44
N MET A 294 13.80 -21.11 19.50
CA MET A 294 13.36 -19.74 19.76
C MET A 294 12.26 -19.70 20.83
N TYR A 295 11.29 -20.61 20.77
CA TYR A 295 10.19 -20.64 21.73
C TYR A 295 10.65 -20.93 23.16
N ARG A 296 11.66 -21.80 23.33
CA ARG A 296 12.27 -22.07 24.63
C ARG A 296 13.07 -20.88 25.13
N LEU A 297 13.77 -20.17 24.25
CA LEU A 297 14.52 -18.97 24.61
C LEU A 297 13.60 -17.87 25.15
N ILE A 298 12.49 -17.57 24.48
CA ILE A 298 11.52 -16.59 24.99
C ILE A 298 10.85 -17.12 26.29
N ARG A 299 10.64 -18.43 26.41
CA ARG A 299 10.17 -19.06 27.67
C ARG A 299 11.19 -18.90 28.81
N ALA A 300 12.48 -18.96 28.52
CA ALA A 300 13.54 -18.72 29.49
C ALA A 300 13.51 -17.28 30.02
N GLU A 301 13.25 -16.28 29.17
CA GLU A 301 13.04 -14.90 29.61
C GLU A 301 11.82 -14.76 30.52
N ALA A 302 10.71 -15.44 30.20
CA ALA A 302 9.53 -15.49 31.05
C ALA A 302 9.81 -16.17 32.41
N PHE A 303 10.64 -17.23 32.43
CA PHE A 303 11.10 -17.83 33.68
C PHE A 303 11.98 -16.89 34.50
N LEU A 304 12.88 -16.13 33.87
CA LEU A 304 13.71 -15.14 34.55
C LEU A 304 12.88 -14.03 35.19
N GLN A 305 11.89 -13.48 34.49
CA GLN A 305 11.00 -12.46 35.08
C GLN A 305 10.24 -12.98 36.31
N LEU A 306 10.02 -14.29 36.41
CA LEU A 306 9.38 -14.93 37.56
C LEU A 306 10.37 -15.43 38.63
N GLY A 307 11.67 -15.17 38.48
CA GLY A 307 12.72 -15.66 39.38
C GLY A 307 12.94 -17.17 39.33
N LYS A 308 12.44 -17.85 38.30
CA LYS A 308 12.59 -19.31 38.10
C LYS A 308 13.88 -19.62 37.34
N THR A 309 15.00 -19.11 37.84
CA THR A 309 16.29 -19.05 37.14
C THR A 309 16.82 -20.43 36.71
N LYS A 310 16.59 -21.48 37.50
CA LYS A 310 16.98 -22.85 37.12
C LYS A 310 16.27 -23.36 35.86
N LYS A 311 14.96 -23.07 35.72
CA LYS A 311 14.19 -23.45 34.53
C LYS A 311 14.60 -22.64 33.31
N ALA A 312 14.89 -21.35 33.50
CA ALA A 312 15.45 -20.53 32.43
C ALA A 312 16.78 -21.10 31.92
N LEU A 313 17.65 -21.55 32.83
CA LEU A 313 18.91 -22.17 32.48
C LEU A 313 18.74 -23.45 31.66
N GLU A 314 17.79 -24.30 32.04
CA GLU A 314 17.46 -25.54 31.32
C GLU A 314 17.07 -25.22 29.86
N ASP A 315 16.19 -24.25 29.65
CA ASP A 315 15.74 -23.84 28.32
C ASP A 315 16.89 -23.23 27.48
N CYS A 316 17.74 -22.38 28.07
CA CYS A 316 18.92 -21.84 27.39
C CYS A 316 19.94 -22.94 27.02
N ASN A 317 20.18 -23.88 27.93
CA ASN A 317 21.13 -24.97 27.67
C ASN A 317 20.64 -25.90 26.57
N TYR A 318 19.33 -26.16 26.50
CA TYR A 318 18.75 -26.92 25.41
C TYR A 318 18.99 -26.23 24.05
N ALA A 319 18.66 -24.94 23.95
CA ALA A 319 18.85 -24.16 22.73
C ALA A 319 20.33 -24.16 22.28
N LEU A 320 21.24 -23.89 23.23
CA LEU A 320 22.68 -23.81 22.96
C LEU A 320 23.37 -25.17 22.82
N GLN A 321 22.69 -26.28 23.14
CA GLN A 321 23.15 -27.61 22.79
C GLN A 321 22.95 -27.87 21.30
N THR A 322 21.85 -27.38 20.73
CA THR A 322 21.51 -27.50 19.32
C THR A 322 22.33 -26.53 18.46
N ASP A 323 22.38 -25.26 18.86
CA ASP A 323 23.23 -24.24 18.25
C ASP A 323 24.05 -23.51 19.32
N PRO A 324 25.31 -23.92 19.56
CA PRO A 324 26.19 -23.27 20.53
C PRO A 324 26.49 -21.79 20.26
N LYS A 325 26.18 -21.30 19.05
CA LYS A 325 26.44 -19.93 18.61
C LYS A 325 25.17 -19.10 18.46
N ASP A 326 24.02 -19.60 18.93
CA ASP A 326 22.78 -18.81 18.96
C ASP A 326 22.97 -17.56 19.84
N GLU A 327 23.02 -16.39 19.19
CA GLU A 327 23.24 -15.11 19.85
C GLU A 327 22.18 -14.81 20.92
N LEU A 328 20.91 -15.09 20.63
CA LEU A 328 19.81 -14.86 21.56
C LEU A 328 19.93 -15.80 22.76
N GLY A 329 20.29 -17.06 22.51
CA GLY A 329 20.55 -18.06 23.54
C GLY A 329 21.66 -17.63 24.50
N LEU A 330 22.80 -17.19 23.97
CA LEU A 330 23.92 -16.69 24.76
C LEU A 330 23.53 -15.44 25.55
N LEU A 331 22.87 -14.47 24.91
CA LEU A 331 22.40 -13.24 25.57
C LEU A 331 21.48 -13.53 26.76
N ILE A 332 20.51 -14.43 26.59
CA ILE A 332 19.60 -14.80 27.67
C ILE A 332 20.36 -15.58 28.75
N ARG A 333 21.21 -16.55 28.38
CA ARG A 333 21.96 -17.35 29.37
C ARG A 333 22.94 -16.51 30.19
N ILE A 334 23.53 -15.45 29.63
CA ILE A 334 24.31 -14.46 30.39
C ILE A 334 23.45 -13.81 31.49
N LYS A 335 22.20 -13.42 31.18
CA LYS A 335 21.27 -12.88 32.18
C LYS A 335 20.96 -13.94 33.25
N VAL A 336 20.76 -15.20 32.84
CA VAL A 336 20.54 -16.33 33.76
C VAL A 336 21.72 -16.54 34.69
N TRP A 337 22.95 -16.59 34.18
CA TRP A 337 24.15 -16.79 34.98
C TRP A 337 24.36 -15.68 36.00
N LYS A 338 24.16 -14.42 35.61
CA LYS A 338 24.21 -13.29 36.54
C LYS A 338 23.16 -13.40 37.64
N ALA A 339 21.94 -13.82 37.30
CA ALA A 339 20.89 -14.06 38.28
C ALA A 339 21.20 -15.24 39.24
N LEU A 340 22.12 -16.14 38.86
CA LEU A 340 22.64 -17.22 39.72
C LEU A 340 23.91 -16.83 40.49
N GLY A 341 24.51 -15.67 40.24
CA GLY A 341 25.80 -15.28 40.80
C GLY A 341 27.01 -15.98 40.14
N GLU A 342 26.82 -16.57 38.96
CA GLU A 342 27.83 -17.34 38.24
C GLU A 342 28.58 -16.45 37.22
N ASP A 343 29.22 -15.38 37.71
CA ASP A 343 29.82 -14.33 36.87
C ASP A 343 30.89 -14.85 35.90
N LYS A 344 31.62 -15.91 36.28
CA LYS A 344 32.61 -16.54 35.41
C LYS A 344 31.97 -17.14 34.16
N LYS A 345 30.85 -17.86 34.31
CA LYS A 345 30.12 -18.47 33.18
C LYS A 345 29.43 -17.40 32.33
N ALA A 346 28.91 -16.36 32.96
CA ALA A 346 28.37 -15.20 32.24
C ALA A 346 29.44 -14.52 31.37
N LYS A 347 30.69 -14.48 31.84
CA LYS A 347 31.82 -13.97 31.05
C LYS A 347 32.17 -14.91 29.91
N GLU A 348 32.23 -16.22 30.14
CA GLU A 348 32.50 -17.21 29.08
C GLU A 348 31.48 -17.13 27.93
N ASP A 349 30.18 -17.03 28.24
CA ASP A 349 29.14 -16.86 27.22
C ASP A 349 29.26 -15.51 26.48
N ARG A 350 29.70 -14.45 27.17
CA ARG A 350 29.93 -13.13 26.57
C ARG A 350 31.15 -13.14 25.64
N ASP A 351 32.24 -13.72 26.08
CA ASP A 351 33.46 -13.87 25.29
C ASP A 351 33.17 -14.70 24.01
N CYS A 352 32.28 -15.70 24.10
CA CYS A 352 31.78 -16.43 22.94
C CYS A 352 30.98 -15.52 22.00
N LEU A 353 30.03 -14.75 22.52
CA LEU A 353 29.20 -13.83 21.73
C LEU A 353 30.04 -12.77 21.00
N ASP A 354 31.04 -12.20 21.67
CA ASP A 354 31.94 -11.20 21.10
C ASP A 354 32.87 -11.77 20.00
N SER A 355 32.94 -13.10 19.87
CA SER A 355 33.78 -13.81 18.89
C SER A 355 33.03 -14.30 17.65
N LEU A 356 31.70 -14.14 17.61
CA LEU A 356 30.87 -14.42 16.44
C LEU A 356 31.05 -13.32 15.38
#